data_AF-A0A537LCE3-F1
#
_entry.id   AF-A0A537LCE3-F1
#
_cell.length_a   1.000
_cell.length_b   1.000
_cell.length_c   1.000
_cell.angle_alpha   90.00
_cell.angle_beta   90.00
_cell.angle_gamma   90.00
#
_symmetry.space_group_name_H-M   'P 1'
#
loop_
_entity.id
_entity.type
_entity.pdbx_description
1 polymer ?
#
loop_
_entity_poly.entity_id
_entity_poly.type
_entity_poly.pdbx_seq_one_letter_code
_entity_poly.pdbx_strand_id
1 'polypeptide(L)'
;MSIPSTSIERVPPQNLEAEQGVLGSMLLDRDAIARVVELVRPEDFYRDAHRRIYETVVELFERGEPVDLITATDRLRDKGQLDDVGGAAYVTGLLNSVPTAANVEYYARIVLQKSMLRQLIVAGTQIAHLGFEGENDVEILVDRAEKLVFSIANRRLIQEFLPIREILKESFERIDRRYQDKGTVTGVPTGFTDIDQLTSGLQPADLAIVAARPAMGKCLKFDTEVVNARTGEVSTIQEIVARETAALWTLDASGQLLVTAPAQFVDDGIKPVYRVRTASGREVETTLTHPFLTPTGWRPLAELSIGDAIAVPTRLPVFGATDLPAYEAKLLAYLCAETMPTSPALATDYADAVAVGEAIRAATRPVSGPAEQGGDAIPDSWSGSPRGGRRAPRAPPDAGRTGRGACDPGVDVYGDS
;
A
#
# COMPACT_ATOMS: atom_id res chain seq x y z
N MET A 1 22.23 -11.05 -41.56
CA MET A 1 22.54 -9.71 -41.02
C MET A 1 23.94 -9.81 -40.42
N SER A 2 24.97 -9.36 -41.15
CA SER A 2 26.36 -9.58 -40.72
C SER A 2 26.74 -8.55 -39.66
N ILE A 3 27.06 -9.01 -38.45
CA ILE A 3 27.61 -8.14 -37.41
C ILE A 3 29.01 -7.71 -37.89
N PRO A 4 29.29 -6.40 -38.04
CA PRO A 4 30.61 -5.96 -38.47
C PRO A 4 31.63 -6.31 -37.38
N SER A 5 32.64 -7.10 -37.76
CA SER A 5 33.74 -7.49 -36.89
C SER A 5 34.72 -6.33 -36.73
N THR A 6 34.33 -5.31 -35.97
CA THR A 6 35.21 -4.18 -35.63
C THR A 6 36.22 -4.61 -34.57
N SER A 7 37.23 -5.37 -35.00
CA SER A 7 38.40 -5.76 -34.21
C SER A 7 39.33 -4.56 -33.99
N ILE A 8 38.83 -3.56 -33.27
CA ILE A 8 39.68 -2.64 -32.51
C ILE A 8 40.22 -3.46 -31.34
N GLU A 9 41.55 -3.46 -31.14
CA GLU A 9 42.18 -4.02 -29.94
C GLU A 9 41.69 -3.26 -28.70
N ARG A 10 40.56 -3.68 -28.16
CA ARG A 10 39.98 -3.13 -26.94
C ARG A 10 40.75 -3.70 -25.75
N VAL A 11 41.76 -2.94 -25.33
CA VAL A 11 42.43 -3.17 -24.04
C VAL A 11 41.36 -3.29 -22.94
N PRO A 12 41.40 -4.32 -22.08
CA PRO A 12 40.39 -4.49 -21.03
C PRO A 12 40.28 -3.26 -20.13
N PRO A 13 39.08 -2.93 -19.62
CA PRO A 13 38.88 -1.76 -18.76
C PRO A 13 39.85 -1.72 -17.57
N GLN A 14 40.67 -0.67 -17.55
CA GLN A 14 41.70 -0.41 -16.54
C GLN A 14 41.75 1.08 -16.20
N ASN A 15 42.39 1.41 -15.08
CA ASN A 15 42.86 2.76 -14.78
C ASN A 15 44.13 2.62 -13.92
N LEU A 16 45.30 2.68 -14.57
CA LEU A 16 46.59 2.48 -13.89
C LEU A 16 46.89 3.62 -12.91
N GLU A 17 46.48 4.85 -13.20
CA GLU A 17 46.65 6.00 -12.30
C GLU A 17 45.87 5.80 -10.99
N ALA A 18 44.65 5.26 -11.07
CA ALA A 18 43.86 4.93 -9.87
C ALA A 18 44.45 3.73 -9.10
N GLU A 19 44.99 2.71 -9.79
CA GLU A 19 45.69 1.60 -9.13
C GLU A 19 46.96 2.06 -8.41
N GLN A 20 47.78 2.91 -9.05
CA GLN A 20 48.92 3.57 -8.41
C GLN A 20 48.46 4.46 -7.25
N GLY A 21 47.33 5.15 -7.41
CA GLY A 21 46.72 5.99 -6.39
C GLY A 21 46.30 5.23 -5.13
N VAL A 22 45.74 4.03 -5.29
CA VAL A 22 45.42 3.14 -4.15
C VAL A 22 46.71 2.72 -3.44
N LEU A 23 47.68 2.17 -4.16
CA LEU A 23 48.92 1.65 -3.56
C LEU A 23 49.77 2.76 -2.90
N GLY A 24 49.89 3.92 -3.55
CA GLY A 24 50.60 5.08 -3.00
C GLY A 24 49.96 5.59 -1.70
N SER A 25 48.62 5.61 -1.63
CA SER A 25 47.90 5.96 -0.40
C SER A 25 48.14 4.95 0.72
N MET A 26 48.12 3.65 0.42
CA MET A 26 48.33 2.56 1.39
C MET A 26 49.77 2.51 1.94
N LEU A 27 50.76 2.92 1.14
CA LEU A 27 52.16 3.02 1.57
C LEU A 27 52.46 4.33 2.34
N LEU A 28 51.57 5.32 2.26
CA LEU A 28 51.70 6.62 2.94
C LEU A 28 50.96 6.66 4.28
N ASP A 29 49.82 5.96 4.38
CA ASP A 29 48.92 6.01 5.53
C ASP A 29 48.37 4.61 5.86
N ARG A 30 48.54 4.17 7.10
CA ARG A 30 48.03 2.89 7.59
C ARG A 30 46.49 2.85 7.63
N ASP A 31 45.83 3.95 7.90
CA ASP A 31 44.37 4.02 7.98
C ASP A 31 43.73 4.00 6.57
N ALA A 32 44.52 4.27 5.52
CA ALA A 32 44.13 4.02 4.14
C ALA A 32 44.07 2.52 3.81
N ILE A 33 44.92 1.69 4.43
CA ILE A 33 44.93 0.23 4.19
C ILE A 33 43.59 -0.39 4.60
N ALA A 34 43.13 -0.10 5.82
CA ALA A 34 41.86 -0.62 6.33
C ALA A 34 40.68 -0.31 5.39
N ARG A 35 40.57 0.96 4.95
CA ARG A 35 39.50 1.43 4.04
C ARG A 35 39.59 0.82 2.63
N VAL A 36 40.78 0.44 2.16
CA VAL A 36 40.94 -0.22 0.85
C VAL A 36 40.60 -1.69 0.93
N VAL A 37 41.01 -2.40 1.98
CA VAL A 37 40.78 -3.84 2.16
C VAL A 37 39.30 -4.17 2.20
N GLU A 38 38.46 -3.26 2.71
CA GLU A 38 36.99 -3.39 2.63
C GLU A 38 36.45 -3.32 1.19
N LEU A 39 37.07 -2.53 0.32
CA LEU A 39 36.55 -2.18 -1.02
C LEU A 39 37.15 -3.01 -2.18
N VAL A 40 38.40 -3.46 -2.08
CA VAL A 40 39.20 -3.95 -3.22
C VAL A 40 39.94 -5.25 -2.89
N ARG A 41 39.96 -6.20 -3.83
CA ARG A 41 40.70 -7.47 -3.73
C ARG A 41 41.94 -7.51 -4.64
N PRO A 42 42.91 -8.41 -4.41
CA PRO A 42 44.07 -8.57 -5.28
C PRO A 42 43.73 -8.78 -6.77
N GLU A 43 42.63 -9.50 -7.06
CA GLU A 43 42.16 -9.73 -8.44
C GLU A 43 41.64 -8.47 -9.15
N ASP A 44 41.31 -7.42 -8.39
CA ASP A 44 40.72 -6.18 -8.93
C ASP A 44 41.77 -5.24 -9.56
N PHE A 45 43.05 -5.47 -9.30
CA PHE A 45 44.15 -4.83 -10.01
C PHE A 45 44.35 -5.47 -11.40
N TYR A 46 44.45 -4.64 -12.44
CA TYR A 46 44.75 -5.10 -13.79
C TYR A 46 46.21 -5.50 -13.95
N ARG A 47 47.14 -4.72 -13.38
CA ARG A 47 48.58 -4.97 -13.50
C ARG A 47 49.04 -5.97 -12.43
N ASP A 48 49.67 -7.07 -12.83
CA ASP A 48 50.15 -8.10 -11.89
C ASP A 48 51.17 -7.55 -10.87
N ALA A 49 52.02 -6.60 -11.28
CA ALA A 49 52.89 -5.87 -10.38
C ALA A 49 52.13 -5.14 -9.25
N HIS A 50 50.98 -4.52 -9.56
CA HIS A 50 50.17 -3.84 -8.55
C HIS A 50 49.50 -4.85 -7.60
N ARG A 51 49.03 -5.99 -8.13
CA ARG A 51 48.49 -7.10 -7.33
C ARG A 51 49.48 -7.59 -6.27
N ARG A 52 50.73 -7.87 -6.67
CA ARG A 52 51.77 -8.37 -5.74
C ARG A 52 52.18 -7.36 -4.67
N ILE A 53 52.20 -6.07 -5.02
CA ILE A 53 52.42 -4.99 -4.05
C ILE A 53 51.24 -4.93 -3.08
N TYR A 54 50.00 -4.99 -3.56
CA TYR A 54 48.80 -5.04 -2.74
C TYR A 54 48.80 -6.22 -1.76
N GLU A 55 49.00 -7.43 -2.26
CA GLU A 55 49.09 -8.66 -1.45
C GLU A 55 50.16 -8.54 -0.35
N THR A 56 51.31 -7.98 -0.67
CA THR A 56 52.41 -7.81 0.31
C THR A 56 52.10 -6.73 1.34
N VAL A 57 51.45 -5.63 0.95
CA VAL A 57 50.96 -4.60 1.87
C VAL A 57 49.90 -5.15 2.83
N VAL A 58 48.94 -5.93 2.33
CA VAL A 58 47.89 -6.56 3.14
C VAL A 58 48.49 -7.60 4.09
N GLU A 59 49.42 -8.44 3.63
CA GLU A 59 50.11 -9.42 4.49
C GLU A 59 50.87 -8.75 5.65
N LEU A 60 51.60 -7.65 5.39
CA LEU A 60 52.29 -6.90 6.44
C LEU A 60 51.29 -6.31 7.45
N PHE A 61 50.17 -5.76 6.97
CA PHE A 61 49.11 -5.21 7.80
C PHE A 61 48.42 -6.27 8.68
N GLU A 62 48.09 -7.45 8.12
CA GLU A 62 47.52 -8.60 8.85
C GLU A 62 48.49 -9.15 9.91
N ARG A 63 49.79 -9.15 9.63
CA ARG A 63 50.84 -9.55 10.59
C ARG A 63 51.11 -8.49 11.66
N GLY A 64 50.46 -7.32 11.59
CA GLY A 64 50.63 -6.20 12.52
C GLY A 64 51.97 -5.48 12.38
N GLU A 65 52.71 -5.74 11.29
CA GLU A 65 53.98 -5.09 10.99
C GLU A 65 53.75 -3.68 10.43
N PRO A 66 54.65 -2.71 10.67
CA PRO A 66 54.53 -1.38 10.09
C PRO A 66 54.62 -1.47 8.56
N VAL A 67 53.64 -0.88 7.87
CA VAL A 67 53.61 -0.80 6.40
C VAL A 67 54.16 0.54 5.98
N ASP A 68 55.34 0.53 5.36
CA ASP A 68 55.96 1.69 4.72
C ASP A 68 56.77 1.23 3.50
N LEU A 69 57.43 2.18 2.81
CA LEU A 69 58.26 1.90 1.64
C LEU A 69 59.38 0.88 1.92
N ILE A 70 60.02 0.96 3.09
CA ILE A 70 61.16 0.12 3.45
C ILE A 70 60.66 -1.29 3.74
N THR A 71 59.65 -1.45 4.60
CA THR A 71 59.13 -2.78 4.94
C THR A 71 58.46 -3.47 3.75
N ALA A 72 57.73 -2.74 2.91
CA ALA A 72 57.15 -3.29 1.68
C ALA A 72 58.24 -3.73 0.69
N THR A 73 59.27 -2.92 0.46
CA THR A 73 60.35 -3.29 -0.49
C THR A 73 61.24 -4.42 0.02
N ASP A 74 61.48 -4.52 1.33
CA ASP A 74 62.23 -5.63 1.93
C ASP A 74 61.41 -6.93 1.90
N ARG A 75 60.11 -6.88 2.22
CA ARG A 75 59.23 -8.05 2.12
C ARG A 75 59.08 -8.55 0.68
N LEU A 76 59.03 -7.64 -0.30
CA LEU A 76 59.07 -8.00 -1.73
C LEU A 76 60.42 -8.61 -2.14
N ARG A 77 61.53 -8.19 -1.52
CA ARG A 77 62.87 -8.76 -1.75
C ARG A 77 62.98 -10.17 -1.18
N ASP A 78 62.52 -10.39 0.05
CA ASP A 78 62.50 -11.71 0.70
C ASP A 78 61.72 -12.76 -0.10
N LYS A 79 60.61 -12.34 -0.74
CA LYS A 79 59.82 -13.18 -1.64
C LYS A 79 60.45 -13.41 -3.03
N GLY A 80 61.54 -12.71 -3.35
CA GLY A 80 62.13 -12.70 -4.70
C GLY A 80 61.25 -12.01 -5.76
N GLN A 81 60.29 -11.18 -5.35
CA GLN A 81 59.30 -10.54 -6.22
C GLN A 81 59.61 -9.06 -6.53
N LEU A 82 60.64 -8.48 -5.90
CA LEU A 82 60.97 -7.06 -6.04
C LEU A 82 61.27 -6.65 -7.49
N ASP A 83 61.95 -7.50 -8.27
CA ASP A 83 62.29 -7.20 -9.66
C ASP A 83 61.05 -7.31 -10.57
N ASP A 84 60.17 -8.30 -10.34
CA ASP A 84 58.91 -8.50 -11.08
C ASP A 84 57.95 -7.30 -10.96
N VAL A 85 58.01 -6.55 -9.85
CA VAL A 85 57.20 -5.34 -9.65
C VAL A 85 57.84 -4.06 -10.22
N GLY A 86 59.03 -4.15 -10.83
CA GLY A 86 59.77 -3.00 -11.37
C GLY A 86 60.83 -2.41 -10.42
N GLY A 87 61.21 -3.15 -9.37
CA GLY A 87 62.25 -2.76 -8.43
C GLY A 87 61.81 -1.71 -7.41
N ALA A 88 62.68 -1.43 -6.43
CA ALA A 88 62.42 -0.45 -5.38
C ALA A 88 62.10 0.96 -5.93
N ALA A 89 62.70 1.34 -7.06
CA ALA A 89 62.44 2.61 -7.74
C ALA A 89 60.97 2.75 -8.15
N TYR A 90 60.30 1.66 -8.57
CA TYR A 90 58.89 1.72 -8.93
C TYR A 90 57.99 1.92 -7.71
N VAL A 91 58.26 1.21 -6.61
CA VAL A 91 57.51 1.35 -5.35
C VAL A 91 57.65 2.76 -4.76
N THR A 92 58.85 3.35 -4.80
CA THR A 92 59.07 4.76 -4.46
C THR A 92 58.29 5.71 -5.38
N GLY A 93 58.15 5.35 -6.66
CA GLY A 93 57.33 6.10 -7.62
C GLY A 93 55.84 6.13 -7.27
N LEU A 94 55.31 5.10 -6.60
CA LEU A 94 53.90 5.04 -6.18
C LEU A 94 53.56 6.11 -5.13
N LEU A 95 54.47 6.38 -4.18
CA LEU A 95 54.29 7.46 -3.21
C LEU A 95 54.18 8.84 -3.87
N ASN A 96 54.92 9.07 -4.96
CA ASN A 96 54.85 10.33 -5.71
C ASN A 96 53.57 10.46 -6.57
N SER A 97 52.77 9.40 -6.73
CA SER A 97 51.52 9.44 -7.50
C SER A 97 50.35 10.09 -6.75
N VAL A 98 50.46 10.26 -5.42
CA VAL A 98 49.37 10.76 -4.56
C VAL A 98 49.88 11.81 -3.57
N PRO A 99 49.30 13.03 -3.56
CA PRO A 99 49.66 14.05 -2.58
C PRO A 99 49.04 13.83 -1.19
N THR A 100 47.96 13.04 -1.07
CA THR A 100 47.32 12.71 0.21
C THR A 100 46.46 11.44 0.13
N ALA A 101 46.55 10.58 1.15
CA ALA A 101 45.74 9.37 1.30
C ALA A 101 44.25 9.62 1.62
N ALA A 102 43.82 10.88 1.76
CA ALA A 102 42.43 11.24 2.03
C ALA A 102 41.46 10.67 0.98
N ASN A 103 41.84 10.73 -0.30
CA ASN A 103 41.01 10.32 -1.45
C ASN A 103 41.09 8.82 -1.80
N VAL A 104 41.72 7.99 -0.97
CA VAL A 104 42.02 6.59 -1.32
C VAL A 104 40.79 5.79 -1.72
N GLU A 105 39.65 5.96 -1.04
CA GLU A 105 38.41 5.27 -1.37
C GLU A 105 37.85 5.66 -2.75
N TYR A 106 38.08 6.89 -3.19
CA TYR A 106 37.66 7.33 -4.53
C TYR A 106 38.45 6.59 -5.61
N TYR A 107 39.77 6.46 -5.43
CA TYR A 107 40.61 5.65 -6.32
C TYR A 107 40.24 4.16 -6.25
N ALA A 108 40.01 3.63 -5.04
CA ALA A 108 39.56 2.26 -4.81
C ALA A 108 38.23 1.95 -5.52
N ARG A 109 37.25 2.85 -5.44
CA ARG A 109 35.98 2.75 -6.17
C ARG A 109 36.18 2.75 -7.70
N ILE A 110 37.14 3.50 -8.24
CA ILE A 110 37.49 3.44 -9.67
C ILE A 110 38.09 2.08 -10.04
N VAL A 111 39.05 1.56 -9.25
CA VAL A 111 39.67 0.24 -9.48
C VAL A 111 38.60 -0.86 -9.47
N LEU A 112 37.73 -0.87 -8.45
CA LEU A 112 36.59 -1.80 -8.34
C LEU A 112 35.66 -1.71 -9.57
N GLN A 113 35.26 -0.51 -10.00
CA GLN A 113 34.44 -0.32 -11.20
C GLN A 113 35.11 -0.89 -12.46
N LYS A 114 36.42 -0.67 -12.65
CA LYS A 114 37.15 -1.24 -13.79
C LYS A 114 37.24 -2.76 -13.69
N SER A 115 37.44 -3.33 -12.49
CA SER A 115 37.41 -4.78 -12.28
C SER A 115 36.04 -5.38 -12.62
N MET A 116 34.94 -4.80 -12.15
CA MET A 116 33.57 -5.25 -12.47
C MET A 116 33.32 -5.26 -13.99
N LEU A 117 33.81 -4.25 -14.72
CA LEU A 117 33.71 -4.22 -16.18
C LEU A 117 34.54 -5.33 -16.85
N ARG A 118 35.73 -5.68 -16.33
CA ARG A 118 36.50 -6.83 -16.82
C ARG A 118 35.82 -8.15 -16.52
N GLN A 119 35.28 -8.33 -15.31
CA GLN A 119 34.53 -9.51 -14.91
C GLN A 119 33.27 -9.70 -15.78
N LEU A 120 32.58 -8.61 -16.13
CA LEU A 120 31.43 -8.63 -17.04
C LEU A 120 31.81 -9.06 -18.46
N ILE A 121 32.97 -8.63 -18.96
CA ILE A 121 33.50 -9.10 -20.27
C ILE A 121 33.79 -10.61 -20.20
N VAL A 122 34.48 -11.08 -19.15
CA VAL A 122 34.78 -12.51 -18.96
C VAL A 122 33.50 -13.35 -18.87
N ALA A 123 32.52 -12.91 -18.08
CA ALA A 123 31.21 -13.58 -17.99
C ALA A 123 30.48 -13.58 -19.34
N GLY A 124 30.49 -12.47 -20.07
CA GLY A 124 29.92 -12.40 -21.42
C GLY A 124 30.56 -13.36 -22.41
N THR A 125 31.89 -13.50 -22.38
CA THR A 125 32.62 -14.49 -23.19
C THR A 125 32.27 -15.93 -22.77
N GLN A 126 32.18 -16.21 -21.47
CA GLN A 126 31.77 -17.53 -20.97
C GLN A 126 30.34 -17.89 -21.36
N ILE A 127 29.38 -16.95 -21.22
CA ILE A 127 27.99 -17.14 -21.65
C ILE A 127 27.91 -17.38 -23.16
N ALA A 128 28.71 -16.68 -23.96
CA ALA A 128 28.80 -16.95 -25.40
C ALA A 128 29.33 -18.37 -25.69
N HIS A 129 30.35 -18.86 -24.97
CA HIS A 129 30.84 -20.24 -25.11
C HIS A 129 29.77 -21.28 -24.75
N LEU A 130 29.03 -21.09 -23.65
CA LEU A 130 27.92 -21.98 -23.26
C LEU A 130 26.89 -22.16 -24.40
N GLY A 131 26.64 -21.11 -25.19
CA GLY A 131 25.74 -21.17 -26.35
C GLY A 131 26.27 -21.97 -27.55
N PHE A 132 27.59 -22.20 -27.65
CA PHE A 132 28.20 -23.06 -28.66
C PHE A 132 28.39 -24.51 -28.22
N GLU A 133 28.41 -24.78 -26.90
CA GLU A 133 28.73 -26.11 -26.36
C GLU A 133 27.62 -27.15 -26.56
N GLY A 134 26.38 -26.75 -26.83
CA GLY A 134 25.35 -27.53 -27.54
C GLY A 134 24.81 -28.85 -26.94
N GLU A 135 25.49 -29.44 -25.96
CA GLU A 135 25.24 -30.81 -25.46
C GLU A 135 24.50 -30.86 -24.11
N ASN A 136 24.25 -29.71 -23.48
CA ASN A 136 23.57 -29.61 -22.18
C ASN A 136 22.12 -29.13 -22.31
N ASP A 137 21.30 -29.44 -21.30
CA ASP A 137 19.95 -28.89 -21.18
C ASP A 137 19.98 -27.35 -21.12
N VAL A 138 19.09 -26.72 -21.90
CA VAL A 138 18.99 -25.25 -22.01
C VAL A 138 18.68 -24.63 -20.64
N GLU A 139 17.88 -25.28 -19.79
CA GLU A 139 17.57 -24.77 -18.45
C GLU A 139 18.83 -24.66 -17.58
N ILE A 140 19.74 -25.64 -17.66
CA ILE A 140 21.01 -25.66 -16.93
C ILE A 140 21.96 -24.58 -17.45
N LEU A 141 21.97 -24.32 -18.76
CA LEU A 141 22.78 -23.26 -19.36
C LEU A 141 22.30 -21.86 -18.95
N VAL A 142 20.98 -21.66 -18.84
CA VAL A 142 20.39 -20.39 -18.36
C VAL A 142 20.71 -20.15 -16.88
N ASP A 143 20.48 -21.12 -16.00
CA ASP A 143 20.83 -21.01 -14.57
C ASP A 143 22.34 -20.73 -14.37
N ARG A 144 23.20 -21.35 -15.17
CA ARG A 144 24.65 -21.07 -15.13
C ARG A 144 24.98 -19.64 -15.58
N ALA A 145 24.29 -19.12 -16.60
CA ALA A 145 24.47 -17.73 -17.04
C ALA A 145 23.99 -16.72 -15.99
N GLU A 146 22.85 -16.98 -15.33
CA GLU A 146 22.33 -16.15 -14.23
C GLU A 146 23.32 -16.09 -13.07
N LYS A 147 23.86 -17.25 -12.65
CA LYS A 147 24.88 -17.34 -11.58
C LYS A 147 26.13 -16.52 -11.89
N LEU A 148 26.61 -16.54 -13.14
CA LEU A 148 27.76 -15.73 -13.57
C LEU A 148 27.48 -14.23 -13.43
N VAL A 149 26.34 -13.74 -13.93
CA VAL A 149 25.97 -12.32 -13.84
C VAL A 149 25.72 -11.88 -12.38
N PHE A 150 25.02 -12.70 -11.60
CA PHE A 150 24.71 -12.41 -10.20
C PHE A 150 25.97 -12.26 -9.33
N SER A 151 27.00 -13.09 -9.59
CA SER A 151 28.28 -13.03 -8.85
C SER A 151 28.98 -11.67 -8.95
N ILE A 152 28.79 -10.95 -10.07
CA ILE A 152 29.35 -9.61 -10.32
C ILE A 152 28.51 -8.56 -9.59
N ALA A 153 27.18 -8.68 -9.64
CA ALA A 153 26.28 -7.74 -8.99
C ALA A 153 26.47 -7.68 -7.46
N ASN A 154 26.69 -8.85 -6.83
CA ASN A 154 26.82 -8.96 -5.38
C ASN A 154 28.08 -8.27 -4.81
N ARG A 155 29.14 -8.05 -5.62
CA ARG A 155 30.35 -7.31 -5.19
C ARG A 155 30.10 -5.83 -4.83
N ARG A 156 28.94 -5.25 -5.19
CA ARG A 156 28.57 -3.87 -4.83
C ARG A 156 27.96 -3.75 -3.43
N LEU A 157 27.58 -4.86 -2.80
CA LEU A 157 26.89 -4.90 -1.50
C LEU A 157 27.89 -5.09 -0.35
N ILE A 158 28.72 -4.06 -0.11
CA ILE A 158 29.32 -3.87 1.21
C ILE A 158 28.27 -3.11 2.02
N GLN A 159 27.50 -3.83 2.83
CA GLN A 159 26.71 -3.18 3.88
C GLN A 159 27.65 -2.79 5.02
N GLU A 160 27.63 -1.51 5.39
CA GLU A 160 28.31 -1.02 6.59
C GLU A 160 27.72 -1.73 7.82
N PHE A 161 28.55 -2.53 8.51
CA PHE A 161 28.15 -3.21 9.74
C PHE A 161 28.10 -2.21 10.91
N LEU A 162 26.96 -1.54 11.08
CA LEU A 162 26.73 -0.60 12.17
C LEU A 162 26.83 -1.30 13.55
N PRO A 163 27.67 -0.81 14.49
CA PRO A 163 27.78 -1.39 15.81
C PRO A 163 26.46 -1.34 16.58
N ILE A 164 26.06 -2.46 17.20
CA ILE A 164 24.81 -2.56 17.97
C ILE A 164 24.68 -1.46 19.04
N ARG A 165 25.80 -1.02 19.64
CA ARG A 165 25.84 0.08 20.61
C ARG A 165 25.30 1.40 20.05
N GLU A 166 25.54 1.71 18.79
CA GLU A 166 25.13 2.95 18.14
C GLU A 166 23.63 2.89 17.80
N ILE A 167 23.19 1.78 17.23
CA ILE A 167 21.77 1.47 16.99
C ILE A 167 20.96 1.52 18.29
N LEU A 168 21.49 0.97 19.39
CA LEU A 168 20.85 1.00 20.70
C LEU A 168 20.70 2.43 21.23
N LYS A 169 21.72 3.29 21.07
CA LYS A 169 21.64 4.68 21.51
C LYS A 169 20.51 5.43 20.79
N GLU A 170 20.46 5.34 19.46
CA GLU A 170 19.38 5.94 18.68
C GLU A 170 18.00 5.36 19.05
N SER A 171 17.94 4.05 19.27
CA SER A 171 16.71 3.36 19.68
C SER A 171 16.20 3.84 21.04
N PHE A 172 17.07 4.03 22.04
CA PHE A 172 16.69 4.61 23.32
C PHE A 172 16.23 6.07 23.19
N GLU A 173 16.92 6.89 22.39
CA GLU A 173 16.51 8.27 22.11
C GLU A 173 15.16 8.37 21.36
N ARG A 174 14.78 7.34 20.58
CA ARG A 174 13.44 7.22 19.95
C ARG A 174 12.37 6.76 20.95
N ILE A 175 12.71 5.86 21.88
CA ILE A 175 11.80 5.40 22.94
C ILE A 175 11.49 6.53 23.92
N ASP A 176 12.50 7.30 24.35
CA ASP A 176 12.32 8.39 25.31
C ASP A 176 11.46 9.52 24.72
N ARG A 177 11.68 9.89 23.44
CA ARG A 177 10.78 10.81 22.70
C ARG A 177 9.33 10.30 22.68
N ARG A 178 9.10 9.03 22.35
CA ARG A 178 7.75 8.41 22.38
C ARG A 178 7.12 8.32 23.76
N TYR A 179 7.91 8.34 24.83
CA TYR A 179 7.39 8.36 26.20
C TYR A 179 7.02 9.78 26.67
N GLN A 180 7.76 10.79 26.19
CA GLN A 180 7.50 12.21 26.47
C GLN A 180 6.29 12.74 25.67
N ASP A 181 6.17 12.35 24.40
CA ASP A 181 5.00 12.60 23.56
C ASP A 181 3.83 11.71 24.00
N LYS A 182 2.94 12.25 24.85
CA LYS A 182 1.72 11.58 25.37
C LYS A 182 0.64 11.30 24.32
N GLY A 183 0.99 11.26 23.02
CA GLY A 183 0.07 10.94 21.93
C GLY A 183 -0.10 9.43 21.78
N THR A 184 -1.34 8.98 21.57
CA THR A 184 -1.68 7.57 21.32
C THR A 184 -1.18 7.05 19.96
N VAL A 185 -0.70 7.94 19.09
CA VAL A 185 -0.31 7.66 17.71
C VAL A 185 1.16 8.06 17.54
N THR A 186 2.01 7.10 17.18
CA THR A 186 3.47 7.26 17.02
C THR A 186 3.91 7.27 15.56
N GLY A 187 3.00 6.94 14.63
CA GLY A 187 3.14 7.07 13.19
C GLY A 187 2.23 8.14 12.60
N VAL A 188 1.98 8.09 11.29
CA VAL A 188 1.01 8.97 10.62
C VAL A 188 -0.42 8.46 10.92
N PRO A 189 -1.33 9.28 11.47
CA PRO A 189 -2.70 8.85 11.75
C PRO A 189 -3.47 8.53 10.47
N THR A 190 -4.22 7.43 10.49
CA THR A 190 -5.12 7.04 9.38
C THR A 190 -6.44 7.83 9.41
N GLY A 191 -6.80 8.40 10.56
CA GLY A 191 -8.09 9.07 10.78
C GLY A 191 -9.19 8.12 11.25
N PHE A 192 -8.94 6.82 11.32
CA PHE A 192 -9.83 5.82 11.90
C PHE A 192 -9.35 5.47 13.32
N THR A 193 -10.03 6.00 14.35
CA THR A 193 -9.62 5.88 15.75
C THR A 193 -9.30 4.45 16.19
N ASP A 194 -10.10 3.46 15.78
CA ASP A 194 -9.92 2.06 16.17
C ASP A 194 -8.67 1.44 15.52
N ILE A 195 -8.40 1.79 14.25
CA ILE A 195 -7.19 1.35 13.53
C ILE A 195 -5.96 2.06 14.11
N ASP A 196 -6.06 3.35 14.40
CA ASP A 196 -4.98 4.15 14.99
C ASP A 196 -4.65 3.70 16.42
N GLN A 197 -5.62 3.20 17.20
CA GLN A 197 -5.36 2.55 18.49
C GLN A 197 -4.65 1.20 18.34
N LEU A 198 -5.05 0.38 17.36
CA LEU A 198 -4.44 -0.95 17.14
C LEU A 198 -3.04 -0.88 16.52
N THR A 199 -2.79 0.11 15.66
CA THR A 199 -1.53 0.27 14.90
C THR A 199 -0.59 1.33 15.47
N SER A 200 -1.09 2.21 16.36
CA SER A 200 -0.41 3.47 16.73
C SER A 200 -0.09 4.37 15.52
N GLY A 201 -0.88 4.27 14.44
CA GLY A 201 -0.68 4.97 13.17
C GLY A 201 0.37 4.32 12.27
N LEU A 202 0.39 4.71 11.00
CA LEU A 202 1.28 4.16 9.97
C LEU A 202 2.74 4.54 10.25
N GLN A 203 3.58 3.54 10.54
CA GLN A 203 4.96 3.77 10.94
C GLN A 203 5.88 4.08 9.74
N PRO A 204 6.87 4.96 9.88
CA PRO A 204 7.92 5.13 8.87
C PRO A 204 8.69 3.82 8.63
N ALA A 205 8.98 3.52 7.36
CA ALA A 205 9.63 2.32 6.86
C ALA A 205 8.79 1.00 6.87
N ASP A 206 7.56 1.02 7.37
CA ASP A 206 6.64 -0.12 7.20
C ASP A 206 5.99 -0.12 5.80
N LEU A 207 5.94 -1.28 5.15
CA LEU A 207 5.14 -1.49 3.93
C LEU A 207 3.72 -1.93 4.31
N ALA A 208 2.82 -0.97 4.48
CA ALA A 208 1.41 -1.23 4.80
C ALA A 208 0.62 -1.73 3.56
N ILE A 209 0.52 -3.05 3.39
CA ILE A 209 -0.25 -3.67 2.30
C ILE A 209 -1.71 -3.87 2.74
N VAL A 210 -2.63 -3.08 2.18
CA VAL A 210 -4.08 -3.30 2.32
C VAL A 210 -4.54 -4.35 1.29
N ALA A 211 -4.41 -5.62 1.65
CA ALA A 211 -4.84 -6.73 0.80
C ALA A 211 -6.31 -7.10 1.07
N ALA A 212 -7.16 -6.97 0.07
CA ALA A 212 -8.50 -7.56 0.03
C ALA A 212 -8.57 -8.61 -1.08
N ARG A 213 -9.35 -9.68 -0.89
CA ARG A 213 -9.65 -10.60 -2.00
C ARG A 213 -10.43 -9.82 -3.08
N PRO A 214 -10.13 -9.98 -4.38
CA PRO A 214 -11.04 -9.56 -5.44
C PRO A 214 -12.43 -10.14 -5.17
N ALA A 215 -13.47 -9.33 -5.34
CA ALA A 215 -14.86 -9.64 -4.94
C ALA A 215 -15.14 -9.81 -3.42
N MET A 216 -14.37 -9.18 -2.53
CA MET A 216 -14.98 -8.68 -1.26
C MET A 216 -15.90 -7.46 -1.48
N GLY A 217 -16.00 -7.01 -2.74
CA GLY A 217 -16.93 -5.98 -3.21
C GLY A 217 -18.39 -6.34 -2.93
N LYS A 218 -19.05 -5.46 -2.18
CA LYS A 218 -20.49 -5.45 -1.91
C LYS A 218 -21.13 -4.64 -3.02
N CYS A 219 -21.72 -5.30 -4.01
CA CYS A 219 -22.24 -4.59 -5.18
C CYS A 219 -23.75 -4.73 -5.28
N LEU A 220 -24.35 -3.65 -5.73
CA LEU A 220 -25.73 -3.54 -6.18
C LEU A 220 -25.67 -3.30 -7.69
N LYS A 221 -26.72 -3.69 -8.41
CA LYS A 221 -26.80 -3.46 -9.86
C LYS A 221 -26.87 -1.96 -10.17
N PHE A 222 -26.31 -1.53 -11.31
CA PHE A 222 -26.16 -0.11 -11.66
C PHE A 222 -27.47 0.68 -11.75
N ASP A 223 -28.59 0.03 -12.05
CA ASP A 223 -29.93 0.59 -12.13
C ASP A 223 -30.68 0.58 -10.78
N THR A 224 -30.03 0.12 -9.70
CA THR A 224 -30.64 0.16 -8.35
C THR A 224 -30.92 1.61 -7.96
N GLU A 225 -32.17 1.89 -7.60
CA GLU A 225 -32.60 3.19 -7.11
C GLU A 225 -32.10 3.44 -5.68
N VAL A 226 -31.58 4.65 -5.45
CA VAL A 226 -31.04 5.08 -4.16
C VAL A 226 -31.64 6.43 -3.79
N VAL A 227 -32.20 6.51 -2.58
CA VAL A 227 -32.76 7.75 -2.03
C VAL A 227 -31.64 8.62 -1.45
N ASN A 228 -31.49 9.82 -1.97
CA ASN A 228 -30.58 10.82 -1.43
C ASN A 228 -31.01 11.22 -0.01
N ALA A 229 -30.15 10.95 0.97
CA ALA A 229 -30.44 11.10 2.39
C ALA A 229 -30.63 12.56 2.87
N ARG A 230 -30.34 13.56 2.04
CA ARG A 230 -30.56 14.99 2.35
C ARG A 230 -31.73 15.61 1.59
N THR A 231 -32.00 15.18 0.36
CA THR A 231 -32.98 15.83 -0.53
C THR A 231 -34.24 15.00 -0.76
N GLY A 232 -34.20 13.68 -0.53
CA GLY A 232 -35.28 12.76 -0.88
C GLY A 232 -35.37 12.44 -2.38
N GLU A 233 -34.50 13.03 -3.21
CA GLU A 233 -34.35 12.69 -4.62
C GLU A 233 -33.98 11.22 -4.79
N VAL A 234 -34.68 10.52 -5.68
CA VAL A 234 -34.32 9.15 -6.08
C VAL A 234 -33.42 9.26 -7.32
N SER A 235 -32.30 8.55 -7.31
CA SER A 235 -31.41 8.43 -8.47
C SER A 235 -30.84 7.02 -8.54
N THR A 236 -30.56 6.54 -9.75
CA THR A 236 -29.89 5.25 -9.94
C THR A 236 -28.42 5.32 -9.50
N ILE A 237 -27.82 4.17 -9.16
CA ILE A 237 -26.38 4.09 -8.88
C ILE A 237 -25.56 4.61 -10.07
N GLN A 238 -25.96 4.34 -11.31
CA GLN A 238 -25.31 4.84 -12.52
C GLN A 238 -25.27 6.38 -12.57
N GLU A 239 -26.39 7.05 -12.28
CA GLU A 239 -26.45 8.51 -12.23
C GLU A 239 -25.63 9.09 -11.07
N ILE A 240 -25.64 8.42 -9.92
CA ILE A 240 -24.84 8.80 -8.76
C ILE A 240 -23.34 8.72 -9.06
N VAL A 241 -22.89 7.64 -9.71
CA VAL A 241 -21.50 7.48 -10.15
C VAL A 241 -21.14 8.55 -11.19
N ALA A 242 -22.02 8.82 -12.16
CA ALA A 242 -21.79 9.84 -13.20
C ALA A 242 -21.75 11.28 -12.65
N ARG A 243 -22.43 11.56 -11.52
CA ARG A 243 -22.42 12.86 -10.83
C ARG A 243 -21.32 12.98 -9.76
N GLU A 244 -20.60 11.89 -9.46
CA GLU A 244 -19.61 11.75 -8.38
C GLU A 244 -20.05 12.36 -7.02
N THR A 245 -21.36 12.38 -6.76
CA THR A 245 -21.93 13.06 -5.60
C THR A 245 -23.17 12.33 -5.08
N ALA A 246 -23.16 11.97 -3.80
CA ALA A 246 -24.32 11.39 -3.12
C ALA A 246 -24.31 11.71 -1.62
N ALA A 247 -25.50 11.76 -1.03
CA ALA A 247 -25.68 11.61 0.41
C ALA A 247 -26.49 10.32 0.63
N LEU A 248 -25.96 9.39 1.42
CA LEU A 248 -26.51 8.05 1.62
C LEU A 248 -26.90 7.84 3.08
N TRP A 249 -27.92 7.00 3.31
CA TRP A 249 -28.17 6.44 4.64
C TRP A 249 -27.22 5.28 4.90
N THR A 250 -26.60 5.29 6.08
CA THR A 250 -25.89 4.14 6.64
C THR A 250 -26.35 3.88 8.07
N LEU A 251 -26.06 2.69 8.58
CA LEU A 251 -26.43 2.23 9.91
C LEU A 251 -25.20 2.30 10.83
N ASP A 252 -25.34 2.92 12.01
CA ASP A 252 -24.29 2.82 13.04
C ASP A 252 -24.37 1.52 13.86
N ALA A 253 -23.39 1.33 14.75
CA ALA A 253 -23.32 0.20 15.66
C ALA A 253 -24.47 0.14 16.70
N SER A 254 -25.27 1.22 16.84
CA SER A 254 -26.47 1.26 17.68
C SER A 254 -27.77 0.96 16.92
N GLY A 255 -27.68 0.72 15.61
CA GLY A 255 -28.84 0.49 14.74
C GLY A 255 -29.59 1.76 14.34
N GLN A 256 -28.98 2.94 14.49
CA GLN A 256 -29.57 4.21 14.03
C GLN A 256 -29.11 4.55 12.62
N LEU A 257 -29.99 5.22 11.86
CA LEU A 257 -29.68 5.71 10.52
C LEU A 257 -28.98 7.08 10.60
N LEU A 258 -27.86 7.22 9.89
CA LEU A 258 -27.09 8.46 9.76
C LEU A 258 -26.77 8.77 8.29
N VAL A 259 -26.56 10.06 8.01
CA VAL A 259 -26.20 10.55 6.66
C VAL A 259 -24.69 10.49 6.47
N THR A 260 -24.23 9.79 5.44
CA THR A 260 -22.82 9.76 5.01
C THR A 260 -22.70 10.15 3.52
N ALA A 261 -21.46 10.37 3.05
CA ALA A 261 -21.15 10.52 1.63
C ALA A 261 -20.20 9.39 1.20
N PRO A 262 -20.30 8.86 -0.04
CA PRO A 262 -19.29 7.94 -0.58
C PRO A 262 -17.91 8.60 -0.59
N ALA A 263 -16.88 7.85 -0.18
CA ALA A 263 -15.49 8.31 -0.30
C ALA A 263 -14.98 8.23 -1.75
N GLN A 264 -15.50 7.27 -2.53
CA GLN A 264 -15.13 6.98 -3.91
C GLN A 264 -16.32 6.38 -4.67
N PHE A 265 -16.29 6.49 -6.00
CA PHE A 265 -17.24 5.87 -6.93
C PHE A 265 -16.44 4.94 -7.83
N VAL A 266 -16.78 3.64 -7.84
CA VAL A 266 -15.96 2.60 -8.49
C VAL A 266 -16.85 1.66 -9.29
N ASP A 267 -16.52 1.48 -10.58
CA ASP A 267 -17.09 0.42 -11.39
C ASP A 267 -16.39 -0.91 -11.09
N ASP A 268 -17.16 -1.91 -10.66
CA ASP A 268 -16.68 -3.26 -10.33
C ASP A 268 -16.94 -4.25 -11.51
N GLY A 269 -17.40 -3.74 -12.65
CA GLY A 269 -17.57 -4.47 -13.90
C GLY A 269 -18.81 -5.39 -13.95
N ILE A 270 -18.87 -6.20 -15.02
CA ILE A 270 -20.00 -7.11 -15.27
C ILE A 270 -19.88 -8.34 -14.36
N LYS A 271 -20.90 -8.57 -13.52
CA LYS A 271 -20.96 -9.69 -12.56
C LYS A 271 -22.35 -10.34 -12.56
N PRO A 272 -22.46 -11.65 -12.24
CA PRO A 272 -23.74 -12.28 -11.98
C PRO A 272 -24.39 -11.66 -10.73
N VAL A 273 -25.63 -11.21 -10.89
CA VAL A 273 -26.47 -10.65 -9.82
C VAL A 273 -27.67 -11.57 -9.57
N TYR A 274 -28.14 -11.55 -8.32
CA TYR A 274 -29.20 -12.40 -7.81
C TYR A 274 -30.30 -11.50 -7.23
N ARG A 275 -31.55 -11.76 -7.62
CA ARG A 275 -32.71 -11.01 -7.13
C ARG A 275 -33.17 -11.57 -5.79
N VAL A 276 -33.12 -10.74 -4.76
CA VAL A 276 -33.63 -11.04 -3.42
C VAL A 276 -35.00 -10.40 -3.28
N ARG A 277 -36.05 -11.21 -3.12
CA ARG A 277 -37.43 -10.74 -2.85
C ARG A 277 -37.81 -11.06 -1.40
N THR A 278 -38.19 -10.05 -0.65
CA THR A 278 -38.70 -10.21 0.73
C THR A 278 -40.17 -10.61 0.72
N ALA A 279 -40.63 -11.27 1.79
CA ALA A 279 -42.06 -11.50 2.02
C ALA A 279 -42.89 -10.21 2.10
N SER A 280 -42.24 -9.05 2.35
CA SER A 280 -42.87 -7.72 2.31
C SER A 280 -43.02 -7.12 0.90
N GLY A 281 -42.68 -7.86 -0.15
CA GLY A 281 -42.76 -7.41 -1.55
C GLY A 281 -41.62 -6.51 -2.01
N ARG A 282 -40.67 -6.17 -1.14
CA ARG A 282 -39.46 -5.40 -1.51
C ARG A 282 -38.44 -6.29 -2.20
N GLU A 283 -37.75 -5.75 -3.19
CA GLU A 283 -36.81 -6.46 -4.05
C GLU A 283 -35.49 -5.70 -4.20
N VAL A 284 -34.38 -6.43 -4.39
CA VAL A 284 -33.06 -5.86 -4.68
C VAL A 284 -32.20 -6.86 -5.47
N GLU A 285 -31.38 -6.40 -6.41
CA GLU A 285 -30.48 -7.24 -7.22
C GLU A 285 -29.02 -7.02 -6.79
N THR A 286 -28.38 -8.07 -6.27
CA THR A 286 -27.06 -7.98 -5.60
C THR A 286 -26.10 -9.08 -6.01
N THR A 287 -24.80 -8.92 -5.75
CA THR A 287 -23.86 -10.05 -5.79
C THR A 287 -24.05 -11.00 -4.61
N LEU A 288 -23.62 -12.26 -4.73
CA LEU A 288 -23.67 -13.25 -3.64
C LEU A 288 -22.89 -12.82 -2.38
N THR A 289 -21.93 -11.92 -2.54
CA THR A 289 -21.09 -11.38 -1.47
C THR A 289 -21.72 -10.19 -0.75
N HIS A 290 -22.86 -9.69 -1.22
CA HIS A 290 -23.54 -8.55 -0.60
C HIS A 290 -24.07 -8.93 0.79
N PRO A 291 -23.69 -8.21 1.87
CA PRO A 291 -24.10 -8.54 3.22
C PRO A 291 -25.48 -7.96 3.54
N PHE A 292 -26.37 -8.81 4.02
CA PHE A 292 -27.64 -8.43 4.61
C PHE A 292 -27.53 -8.51 6.13
N LEU A 293 -28.16 -7.58 6.83
CA LEU A 293 -28.23 -7.62 8.29
C LEU A 293 -29.29 -8.63 8.71
N THR A 294 -28.92 -9.62 9.51
CA THR A 294 -29.83 -10.64 10.09
C THR A 294 -29.90 -10.46 11.62
N PRO A 295 -30.82 -11.12 12.34
CA PRO A 295 -30.86 -11.07 13.81
C PRO A 295 -29.56 -11.51 14.50
N THR A 296 -28.71 -12.30 13.83
CA THR A 296 -27.41 -12.77 14.34
C THR A 296 -26.22 -11.94 13.82
N GLY A 297 -26.48 -10.85 13.09
CA GLY A 297 -25.46 -9.95 12.52
C GLY A 297 -25.45 -9.94 10.99
N TRP A 298 -24.44 -9.30 10.41
CA TRP A 298 -24.29 -9.21 8.95
C TRP A 298 -23.85 -10.54 8.34
N ARG A 299 -24.57 -11.03 7.33
CA ARG A 299 -24.27 -12.28 6.60
C ARG A 299 -24.37 -12.05 5.09
N PRO A 300 -23.43 -12.56 4.26
CA PRO A 300 -23.50 -12.43 2.81
C PRO A 300 -24.67 -13.25 2.25
N LEU A 301 -25.23 -12.82 1.10
CA LEU A 301 -26.32 -13.52 0.42
C LEU A 301 -26.03 -15.01 0.15
N ALA A 302 -24.77 -15.36 -0.14
CA ALA A 302 -24.30 -16.73 -0.32
C ALA A 302 -24.58 -17.67 0.87
N GLU A 303 -24.78 -17.13 2.08
CA GLU A 303 -25.04 -17.88 3.30
C GLU A 303 -26.51 -17.85 3.73
N LEU A 304 -27.37 -17.12 3.01
CA LEU A 304 -28.79 -17.00 3.36
C LEU A 304 -29.63 -18.06 2.64
N SER A 305 -30.66 -18.54 3.34
CA SER A 305 -31.67 -19.44 2.80
C SER A 305 -33.02 -18.74 2.64
N ILE A 306 -33.88 -19.26 1.76
CA ILE A 306 -35.26 -18.77 1.63
C ILE A 306 -35.98 -18.99 2.97
N GLY A 307 -36.49 -17.90 3.55
CA GLY A 307 -37.10 -17.88 4.88
C GLY A 307 -36.25 -17.21 5.96
N ASP A 308 -34.95 -16.94 5.71
CA ASP A 308 -34.10 -16.20 6.64
C ASP A 308 -34.60 -14.76 6.83
N ALA A 309 -34.61 -14.30 8.07
CA ALA A 309 -34.98 -12.94 8.41
C ALA A 309 -33.84 -11.97 8.09
N ILE A 310 -34.09 -11.04 7.14
CA ILE A 310 -33.22 -9.89 6.87
C ILE A 310 -33.87 -8.60 7.39
N ALA A 311 -33.05 -7.71 7.95
CA ALA A 311 -33.47 -6.42 8.43
C ALA A 311 -33.72 -5.47 7.25
N VAL A 312 -34.81 -4.72 7.36
CA VAL A 312 -35.22 -3.70 6.39
C VAL A 312 -35.59 -2.46 7.19
N PRO A 313 -35.19 -1.24 6.77
CA PRO A 313 -35.62 -0.02 7.45
C PRO A 313 -37.14 0.07 7.46
N THR A 314 -37.72 0.19 8.65
CA THR A 314 -39.18 0.34 8.82
C THR A 314 -39.68 1.69 8.32
N ARG A 315 -38.84 2.73 8.41
CA ARG A 315 -39.04 4.07 7.83
C ARG A 315 -37.68 4.64 7.39
N LEU A 316 -37.66 5.38 6.28
CA LEU A 316 -36.53 6.21 5.86
C LEU A 316 -36.85 7.68 6.19
N PRO A 317 -36.02 8.41 6.97
CA PRO A 317 -36.32 9.76 7.42
C PRO A 317 -36.01 10.83 6.35
N VAL A 318 -36.52 10.64 5.14
CA VAL A 318 -36.45 11.61 4.02
C VAL A 318 -37.80 11.90 3.39
N PHE A 319 -38.75 10.96 3.50
CA PHE A 319 -40.15 11.30 3.33
C PHE A 319 -40.67 11.77 4.69
N GLY A 320 -41.31 12.95 4.69
CA GLY A 320 -41.66 13.67 5.92
C GLY A 320 -42.63 12.92 6.83
N ALA A 321 -42.76 13.38 8.07
CA ALA A 321 -43.73 12.85 9.04
C ALA A 321 -45.15 13.41 8.85
N THR A 322 -45.42 14.08 7.74
CA THR A 322 -46.69 14.74 7.41
C THR A 322 -47.40 13.98 6.30
N ASP A 323 -48.61 13.51 6.59
CA ASP A 323 -49.59 13.28 5.52
C ASP A 323 -49.83 14.60 4.81
N LEU A 324 -49.72 14.57 3.48
CA LEU A 324 -50.16 15.66 2.64
C LEU A 324 -51.70 15.80 2.82
N PRO A 325 -52.26 17.00 3.08
CA PRO A 325 -53.70 17.15 3.32
C PRO A 325 -54.54 16.82 2.08
N ALA A 326 -55.80 16.39 2.22
CA ALA A 326 -56.50 15.56 1.22
C ALA A 326 -56.70 16.08 -0.23
N TYR A 327 -56.34 17.33 -0.54
CA TYR A 327 -56.82 17.97 -1.77
C TYR A 327 -55.86 18.10 -3.05
N GLU A 328 -54.75 18.86 -3.12
CA GLU A 328 -53.74 19.13 -4.18
C GLU A 328 -52.92 17.93 -4.75
N ALA A 329 -53.09 16.68 -4.30
CA ALA A 329 -52.62 15.48 -5.04
C ALA A 329 -53.74 14.84 -5.82
N LYS A 330 -55.01 15.21 -5.55
CA LYS A 330 -55.98 15.25 -6.63
C LYS A 330 -55.59 16.34 -7.64
N LEU A 331 -55.04 17.52 -7.27
CA LEU A 331 -54.48 18.47 -8.27
C LEU A 331 -53.29 17.88 -9.06
N LEU A 332 -52.31 17.24 -8.39
CA LEU A 332 -51.23 16.53 -9.09
C LEU A 332 -51.78 15.37 -9.94
N ALA A 333 -52.74 14.58 -9.44
CA ALA A 333 -53.37 13.52 -10.22
C ALA A 333 -54.10 14.06 -11.46
N TYR A 334 -54.79 15.20 -11.36
CA TYR A 334 -55.43 15.86 -12.50
C TYR A 334 -54.40 16.40 -13.50
N LEU A 335 -53.30 16.99 -13.02
CA LEU A 335 -52.22 17.50 -13.89
C LEU A 335 -51.39 16.38 -14.54
N CYS A 336 -51.31 15.20 -13.91
CA CYS A 336 -50.63 14.02 -14.46
C CYS A 336 -51.54 13.12 -15.33
N ALA A 337 -52.87 13.31 -15.32
CA ALA A 337 -53.83 12.50 -16.08
C ALA A 337 -54.17 13.03 -17.49
N GLU A 338 -53.54 14.14 -17.91
CA GLU A 338 -53.64 14.80 -19.23
C GLU A 338 -55.06 15.08 -19.82
N THR A 339 -56.12 14.82 -19.07
CA THR A 339 -57.52 15.01 -19.52
C THR A 339 -58.34 15.81 -18.50
N MET A 340 -58.72 17.03 -18.89
CA MET A 340 -59.66 17.87 -18.14
C MET A 340 -61.10 17.55 -18.55
N PRO A 341 -62.04 17.30 -17.61
CA PRO A 341 -63.43 17.03 -17.95
C PRO A 341 -64.13 18.30 -18.44
N THR A 342 -64.37 18.39 -19.75
CA THR A 342 -64.99 19.54 -20.43
C THR A 342 -66.51 19.41 -20.55
N SER A 343 -67.24 19.64 -19.44
CA SER A 343 -68.69 19.86 -19.49
C SER A 343 -69.16 20.81 -18.38
N PRO A 344 -70.03 21.81 -18.66
CA PRO A 344 -70.29 22.94 -17.77
C PRO A 344 -71.29 22.66 -16.62
N ALA A 345 -71.50 21.39 -16.25
CA ALA A 345 -72.39 20.99 -15.16
C ALA A 345 -71.57 20.46 -13.96
N LEU A 346 -70.77 21.34 -13.35
CA LEU A 346 -69.88 21.02 -12.23
C LEU A 346 -70.46 21.54 -10.91
N ALA A 347 -71.48 20.83 -10.42
CA ALA A 347 -72.06 21.04 -9.10
C ALA A 347 -71.31 20.19 -8.04
N THR A 348 -70.73 20.88 -7.06
CA THR A 348 -70.36 20.36 -5.72
C THR A 348 -69.58 19.03 -5.66
N ASP A 349 -68.32 19.02 -6.10
CA ASP A 349 -67.25 18.31 -5.38
C ASP A 349 -65.84 18.79 -5.77
N TYR A 350 -65.49 20.00 -5.32
CA TYR A 350 -64.18 20.62 -5.51
C TYR A 350 -63.34 20.69 -4.22
N ALA A 351 -63.90 20.30 -3.07
CA ALA A 351 -63.25 20.42 -1.77
C ALA A 351 -61.99 19.56 -1.70
N ASP A 352 -62.05 18.33 -2.20
CA ASP A 352 -60.97 17.36 -2.06
C ASP A 352 -59.97 17.35 -3.23
N ALA A 353 -59.82 18.44 -4.01
CA ALA A 353 -58.82 18.53 -5.10
C ALA A 353 -57.66 19.56 -4.96
N VAL A 354 -57.57 20.39 -3.91
CA VAL A 354 -56.60 21.53 -3.75
C VAL A 354 -55.90 21.75 -2.32
N ALA A 355 -55.54 20.72 -1.49
CA ALA A 355 -54.49 20.60 -0.40
C ALA A 355 -53.31 19.48 -0.27
N VAL A 356 -52.93 18.55 -1.20
CA VAL A 356 -51.92 17.43 -1.09
C VAL A 356 -50.65 17.61 -2.03
N GLY A 357 -50.47 18.69 -2.79
CA GLY A 357 -49.45 18.99 -3.83
C GLY A 357 -48.93 20.46 -4.03
N GLU A 358 -49.55 21.52 -3.50
CA GLU A 358 -48.94 22.84 -3.21
C GLU A 358 -48.12 22.76 -1.91
N ALA A 359 -48.61 22.05 -0.88
CA ALA A 359 -47.86 21.71 0.34
C ALA A 359 -46.55 20.95 0.03
N ILE A 360 -46.55 20.05 -0.97
CA ILE A 360 -45.31 19.40 -1.47
C ILE A 360 -44.33 20.44 -2.04
N ARG A 361 -44.84 21.42 -2.78
CA ARG A 361 -44.02 22.42 -3.50
C ARG A 361 -43.39 23.47 -2.60
N ALA A 362 -43.95 23.73 -1.42
CA ALA A 362 -43.48 24.81 -0.55
C ALA A 362 -42.21 24.49 0.26
N ALA A 363 -41.95 23.21 0.57
CA ALA A 363 -40.91 22.83 1.54
C ALA A 363 -39.50 22.55 0.95
N THR A 364 -39.33 22.61 -0.37
CA THR A 364 -38.19 21.97 -1.09
C THR A 364 -37.15 22.93 -1.70
N ARG A 365 -36.97 24.16 -1.17
CA ARG A 365 -35.83 25.05 -1.54
C ARG A 365 -35.11 25.66 -0.31
N PRO A 366 -33.76 25.74 -0.27
CA PRO A 366 -33.03 26.07 0.97
C PRO A 366 -32.25 27.41 1.03
N VAL A 367 -31.94 27.80 2.28
CA VAL A 367 -30.82 28.64 2.83
C VAL A 367 -30.96 30.18 3.02
N SER A 368 -30.53 30.62 4.22
CA SER A 368 -29.94 31.92 4.68
C SER A 368 -30.83 33.12 5.10
N GLY A 369 -30.53 33.67 6.29
CA GLY A 369 -31.06 34.96 6.83
C GLY A 369 -30.20 36.19 6.44
N PRO A 370 -30.36 37.39 7.06
CA PRO A 370 -30.21 37.59 8.52
C PRO A 370 -31.10 38.67 9.23
N ALA A 371 -31.08 38.68 10.59
CA ALA A 371 -31.28 39.79 11.59
C ALA A 371 -32.53 40.72 11.49
N GLU A 372 -33.33 41.03 12.54
CA GLU A 372 -33.00 41.69 13.84
C GLU A 372 -34.22 41.78 14.83
N GLN A 373 -33.89 41.86 16.14
CA GLN A 373 -34.56 42.58 17.27
C GLN A 373 -35.99 42.27 17.81
N GLY A 374 -36.05 42.11 19.16
CA GLY A 374 -37.23 42.26 20.06
C GLY A 374 -37.98 40.96 20.42
N GLY A 375 -38.31 40.64 21.69
CA GLY A 375 -38.00 41.25 22.98
C GLY A 375 -38.70 40.53 24.16
N ASP A 376 -38.07 40.54 25.34
CA ASP A 376 -38.57 40.25 26.70
C ASP A 376 -39.11 38.86 27.17
N ALA A 377 -38.84 38.65 28.47
CA ALA A 377 -39.46 37.76 29.47
C ALA A 377 -38.89 36.34 29.74
N ILE A 378 -38.82 36.04 31.05
CA ILE A 378 -38.21 34.91 31.78
C ILE A 378 -39.24 34.52 32.90
N PRO A 379 -39.07 33.47 33.75
CA PRO A 379 -38.75 32.03 33.60
C PRO A 379 -40.06 31.17 33.75
N ASP A 380 -40.10 29.82 33.90
CA ASP A 380 -39.73 29.10 35.14
C ASP A 380 -39.90 27.56 35.08
N SER A 381 -38.98 26.84 35.74
CA SER A 381 -39.14 25.54 36.44
C SER A 381 -39.74 24.31 35.68
N TRP A 382 -39.10 23.13 35.67
CA TRP A 382 -39.08 22.21 36.82
C TRP A 382 -37.92 21.19 36.78
N SER A 383 -37.48 20.77 37.96
CA SER A 383 -36.40 19.80 38.20
C SER A 383 -36.91 18.36 38.25
N GLY A 384 -36.03 17.38 37.95
CA GLY A 384 -36.43 15.96 37.99
C GLY A 384 -35.33 14.94 37.73
N SER A 385 -34.33 14.85 38.61
CA SER A 385 -33.46 13.67 38.72
C SER A 385 -33.67 13.02 40.09
N PRO A 386 -33.63 11.68 40.16
CA PRO A 386 -32.72 11.11 41.16
C PRO A 386 -31.86 9.95 40.62
N ARG A 387 -30.81 9.66 41.39
CA ARG A 387 -29.71 8.74 41.07
C ARG A 387 -30.00 7.29 41.45
N GLY A 388 -29.38 6.37 40.70
CA GLY A 388 -28.49 5.38 41.32
C GLY A 388 -28.97 3.92 41.41
N GLY A 389 -28.03 2.99 41.22
CA GLY A 389 -28.22 1.55 41.51
C GLY A 389 -27.33 0.63 40.67
N ARG A 390 -26.18 0.21 41.21
CA ARG A 390 -25.35 -0.86 40.59
C ARG A 390 -25.94 -2.24 40.91
N ARG A 391 -25.88 -3.19 39.97
CA ARG A 391 -25.37 -4.58 40.16
C ARG A 391 -25.46 -5.43 38.88
N ALA A 392 -24.37 -6.13 38.56
CA ALA A 392 -24.40 -7.42 37.86
C ALA A 392 -24.59 -8.54 38.93
N PRO A 393 -24.91 -9.82 38.62
CA PRO A 393 -23.92 -10.70 37.95
C PRO A 393 -24.48 -11.93 37.14
N ARG A 394 -23.53 -12.76 36.65
CA ARG A 394 -23.60 -14.22 36.35
C ARG A 394 -24.11 -14.75 34.98
N ALA A 395 -23.18 -15.39 34.26
CA ALA A 395 -23.34 -16.63 33.48
C ALA A 395 -23.33 -17.86 34.44
N PRO A 396 -23.37 -19.17 34.04
CA PRO A 396 -23.20 -19.84 32.72
C PRO A 396 -24.29 -20.95 32.51
N PRO A 397 -24.14 -22.12 31.81
CA PRO A 397 -23.06 -22.61 30.93
C PRO A 397 -23.44 -23.29 29.59
N ASP A 398 -22.44 -23.29 28.70
CA ASP A 398 -21.88 -24.40 27.91
C ASP A 398 -22.69 -25.71 27.64
N ALA A 399 -22.81 -26.07 26.37
CA ALA A 399 -23.07 -27.42 25.88
C ALA A 399 -22.51 -27.57 24.45
N GLY A 400 -21.49 -28.41 24.26
CA GLY A 400 -20.81 -28.58 22.98
C GLY A 400 -21.02 -29.92 22.27
N ARG A 401 -20.20 -30.10 21.22
CA ARG A 401 -19.85 -31.33 20.45
C ARG A 401 -20.73 -31.80 19.28
N THR A 402 -20.01 -32.01 18.17
CA THR A 402 -20.16 -33.03 17.10
C THR A 402 -21.41 -32.98 16.21
N GLY A 403 -21.33 -33.16 14.88
CA GLY A 403 -20.18 -33.37 13.97
C GLY A 403 -20.63 -34.07 12.67
N ARG A 404 -19.80 -34.06 11.61
CA ARG A 404 -19.83 -34.90 10.37
C ARG A 404 -21.24 -35.20 9.78
N GLY A 405 -21.65 -34.72 8.60
CA GLY A 405 -20.91 -34.65 7.33
C GLY A 405 -21.31 -35.81 6.40
N ALA A 406 -22.01 -35.52 5.29
CA ALA A 406 -22.24 -36.38 4.12
C ALA A 406 -22.82 -35.55 2.97
N CYS A 407 -22.55 -35.94 1.72
CA CYS A 407 -23.01 -35.24 0.51
C CYS A 407 -24.20 -35.94 -0.17
N ASP A 408 -24.92 -35.18 -1.02
CA ASP A 408 -25.66 -35.61 -2.23
C ASP A 408 -26.89 -36.54 -2.10
N PRO A 409 -27.75 -36.63 -3.16
CA PRO A 409 -28.14 -35.59 -4.13
C PRO A 409 -29.67 -35.56 -4.43
N GLY A 410 -30.15 -34.51 -5.13
CA GLY A 410 -31.50 -34.45 -5.76
C GLY A 410 -32.01 -33.01 -5.94
N VAL A 411 -32.17 -32.49 -7.17
CA VAL A 411 -33.37 -32.64 -8.04
C VAL A 411 -34.58 -31.86 -7.46
N ASP A 412 -35.20 -30.85 -8.09
CA ASP A 412 -35.12 -30.43 -9.49
C ASP A 412 -35.47 -28.94 -9.76
N VAL A 413 -35.20 -28.56 -11.01
CA VAL A 413 -35.55 -27.32 -11.76
C VAL A 413 -36.99 -26.80 -11.56
N TYR A 414 -37.18 -25.47 -11.54
CA TYR A 414 -38.11 -24.77 -12.46
C TYR A 414 -37.76 -23.28 -12.58
N GLY A 415 -37.70 -22.80 -13.82
CA GLY A 415 -37.69 -21.38 -14.17
C GLY A 415 -38.74 -21.12 -15.26
N ASP A 416 -39.23 -19.89 -15.30
CA ASP A 416 -40.05 -19.25 -16.36
C ASP A 416 -40.43 -17.85 -15.81
N SER A 417 -40.37 -16.73 -16.54
CA SER A 417 -39.92 -16.46 -17.91
C SER A 417 -39.28 -15.06 -17.98
#